data_AF-A0A199P7E3-F1
#
_entry.id   AF-A0A199P7E3-F1
#
_cell.length_a   1.000
_cell.length_b   1.000
_cell.length_c   1.000
_cell.angle_alpha   90.00
_cell.angle_beta   90.00
_cell.angle_gamma   90.00
#
_symmetry.space_group_name_H-M   'P 1'
#
loop_
_entity.id
_entity.type
_entity.pdbx_description
1 polymer ?
#
loop_
_entity_poly.entity_id
_entity_poly.type
_entity_poly.pdbx_seq_one_letter_code
_entity_poly.pdbx_strand_id
1 'polypeptide(L)'
;MDLKQRKDGREAHDAELELAVRQTLGLPSGMGLEQAMEQSGTTTEDLLNTILTQLTPWARMMRDILGMLEAAHGGADTEELSIKVKWDALDEELQVSLDAFRRHVSVIQNAMLTSSGRAWGLFDFNDVYPSNKSDLRYADVPGTSRFGQSSEEHVEEDLRSWLRSLWNGVIDGPPPIRLTADPEFEALLAELRSVVISHMRAVALMHGGRSQGIVDTPEDIELPDEWTISEVSRLHEDRLTALPLVWYAAAPKLLDWPRLRDKVVNHLRTQLKRIPPRQEKWIKAAQALEDVLDLPIWRKRHELYSVWVATQIASFSGRAHDWILTDGVLSFSFAGADVARFQLSGGTALLRAENREETDLQLKGSGRKHAVQPDYTVYREHAGQRRDAGLVVECKHYRIAARRSFEHAIWDYTLAHPKARVLLVNYTKIGEITLPSHGTFSEAYGEVRPSGSGMAPFGEQVRYAFVVMDEDSKVLGGKASIQLHWDDGGDLDLHVVRRRGGVRTAVSFSSRGTLFGDPWMELKEDRQSSPASEEVNISKTEGDVFEVYVHRYHGEWPSSQFFVEIESGRGRKCFFPPDEQPGADWWHVCDASIMAWAFTTGSGMHRTAPYLTR
;
A
#
# COMPACT_ATOMS: atom_id res chain seq x y z
N MET A 1 28.61 -11.64 18.42
CA MET A 1 28.37 -10.87 17.19
C MET A 1 29.59 -9.98 16.92
N ASP A 2 30.57 -10.47 16.17
CA ASP A 2 31.66 -9.62 15.68
C ASP A 2 31.13 -8.87 14.45
N LEU A 3 30.48 -7.72 14.70
CA LEU A 3 29.88 -6.83 13.70
C LEU A 3 30.96 -6.11 12.90
N LYS A 4 31.76 -6.85 12.14
CA LYS A 4 32.80 -6.26 11.30
C LYS A 4 32.17 -5.48 10.14
N GLN A 5 32.65 -4.25 9.96
CA GLN A 5 32.45 -3.46 8.76
C GLN A 5 32.79 -4.28 7.52
N ARG A 6 31.98 -4.15 6.46
CA ARG A 6 32.35 -4.68 5.16
C ARG A 6 33.63 -3.99 4.67
N LYS A 7 34.41 -4.71 3.85
CA LYS A 7 35.64 -4.23 3.18
C LYS A 7 35.46 -2.95 2.35
N ASP A 8 34.23 -2.53 2.08
CA ASP A 8 33.88 -1.37 1.25
C ASP A 8 33.45 -0.13 2.07
N GLY A 9 33.61 -0.14 3.40
CA GLY A 9 33.34 1.04 4.25
C GLY A 9 31.84 1.32 4.48
N ARG A 10 30.94 0.42 4.08
CA ARG A 10 29.52 0.48 4.48
C ARG A 10 29.37 -0.06 5.91
N GLU A 11 28.64 0.67 6.74
CA GLU A 11 28.29 0.22 8.09
C GLU A 11 27.51 -1.11 8.04
N ALA A 12 27.71 -1.94 9.06
CA ALA A 12 27.06 -3.24 9.16
C ALA A 12 25.53 -3.08 9.16
N HIS A 13 24.85 -3.93 8.40
CA HIS A 13 23.39 -4.04 8.30
C HIS A 13 22.65 -4.13 9.65
N ASP A 14 23.35 -4.50 10.73
CA ASP A 14 22.82 -4.66 12.09
C ASP A 14 23.11 -3.48 13.02
N ALA A 15 23.77 -2.43 12.55
CA ALA A 15 24.03 -1.23 13.35
C ALA A 15 22.74 -0.54 13.81
N GLU A 16 21.64 -0.67 13.05
CA GLU A 16 20.31 -0.20 13.43
C GLU A 16 19.72 -0.99 14.58
N LEU A 17 19.78 -2.32 14.50
CA LEU A 17 19.30 -3.21 15.53
C LEU A 17 20.09 -2.98 16.83
N GLU A 18 21.42 -2.89 16.74
CA GLU A 18 22.27 -2.57 17.89
C GLU A 18 21.90 -1.21 18.51
N LEU A 19 21.71 -0.17 17.71
CA LEU A 19 21.33 1.15 18.20
C LEU A 19 19.98 1.11 18.92
N ALA A 20 18.98 0.44 18.34
CA ALA A 20 17.65 0.30 18.95
C ALA A 20 17.70 -0.49 20.27
N VAL A 21 18.49 -1.56 20.32
CA VAL A 21 18.74 -2.35 21.52
C VAL A 21 19.39 -1.50 22.61
N ARG A 22 20.46 -0.75 22.28
CA ARG A 22 21.14 0.14 23.22
C ARG A 22 20.21 1.22 23.76
N GLN A 23 19.42 1.86 22.90
CA GLN A 23 18.45 2.88 23.31
C GLN A 23 17.38 2.30 24.25
N THR A 24 16.89 1.10 23.97
CA THR A 24 15.86 0.44 24.79
C THR A 24 16.39 0.07 26.18
N LEU A 25 17.63 -0.43 26.25
CA LEU A 25 18.29 -0.85 27.48
C LEU A 25 19.00 0.29 28.22
N GLY A 26 18.97 1.52 27.69
CA GLY A 26 19.68 2.67 28.27
C GLY A 26 21.21 2.50 28.27
N LEU A 27 21.76 1.73 27.34
CA LEU A 27 23.19 1.42 27.29
C LEU A 27 23.99 2.61 26.74
N PRO A 28 25.16 2.93 27.33
CA PRO A 28 26.02 4.00 26.84
C PRO A 28 26.50 3.75 25.39
N SER A 29 26.62 4.83 24.63
CA SER A 29 27.19 4.82 23.28
C SER A 29 28.73 4.90 23.33
N GLY A 30 29.41 4.36 22.32
CA GLY A 30 30.87 4.51 22.16
C GLY A 30 31.75 3.48 22.86
N MET A 31 31.16 2.44 23.45
CA MET A 31 31.89 1.29 24.02
C MET A 31 31.31 -0.05 23.56
N GLY A 32 32.06 -1.13 23.76
CA GLY A 32 31.61 -2.49 23.45
C GLY A 32 30.31 -2.84 24.19
N LEU A 33 29.46 -3.66 23.57
CA LEU A 33 28.14 -4.00 24.12
C LEU A 33 28.25 -4.69 25.49
N GLU A 34 29.21 -5.61 25.64
CA GLU A 34 29.50 -6.32 26.89
C GLU A 34 29.86 -5.35 28.03
N GLN A 35 30.81 -4.44 27.79
CA GLN A 35 31.20 -3.41 28.76
C GLN A 35 30.03 -2.49 29.14
N ALA A 36 29.19 -2.13 28.16
CA ALA A 36 28.00 -1.30 28.40
C ALA A 36 26.97 -2.02 29.29
N MET A 37 26.80 -3.34 29.10
CA MET A 37 25.91 -4.15 29.93
C MET A 37 26.43 -4.30 31.35
N GLU A 38 27.73 -4.58 31.53
CA GLU A 38 28.37 -4.66 32.85
C GLU A 38 28.19 -3.36 33.64
N GLN A 39 28.41 -2.21 32.99
CA GLN A 39 28.30 -0.89 33.65
C GLN A 39 26.86 -0.54 34.03
N SER A 40 25.87 -0.98 33.26
CA SER A 40 24.45 -0.69 33.48
C SER A 40 23.75 -1.72 34.36
N GLY A 41 24.39 -2.85 34.66
CA GLY A 41 23.77 -3.98 35.36
C GLY A 41 22.74 -4.73 34.49
N THR A 42 22.79 -4.56 33.17
CA THR A 42 21.89 -5.22 32.22
C THR A 42 22.28 -6.69 32.06
N THR A 43 21.32 -7.60 32.18
CA THR A 43 21.57 -9.05 32.07
C THR A 43 21.58 -9.54 30.62
N THR A 44 22.12 -10.74 30.37
CA THR A 44 22.01 -11.40 29.06
C THR A 44 20.56 -11.66 28.66
N GLU A 45 19.69 -11.96 29.63
CA GLU A 45 18.27 -12.15 29.41
C GLU A 45 17.61 -10.85 28.92
N ASP A 46 17.91 -9.72 29.55
CA ASP A 46 17.43 -8.39 29.12
C ASP A 46 17.86 -8.08 27.69
N LEU A 47 19.11 -8.43 27.33
CA LEU A 47 19.63 -8.26 25.98
C LEU A 47 18.86 -9.11 24.97
N LEU A 48 18.71 -10.42 25.22
CA LEU A 48 18.03 -11.35 24.31
C LEU A 48 16.56 -10.95 24.11
N ASN A 49 15.86 -10.64 25.20
CA ASN A 49 14.47 -10.20 25.14
C ASN A 49 14.32 -8.90 24.37
N THR A 50 15.27 -7.97 24.52
CA THR A 50 15.27 -6.72 23.76
C THR A 50 15.53 -6.97 22.28
N ILE A 51 16.50 -7.81 21.91
CA ILE A 51 16.79 -8.14 20.49
C ILE A 51 15.54 -8.72 19.83
N LEU A 52 14.95 -9.76 20.41
CA LEU A 52 13.76 -10.42 19.87
C LEU A 52 12.57 -9.44 19.81
N THR A 53 12.40 -8.57 20.81
CA THR A 53 11.39 -7.50 20.76
C THR A 53 11.61 -6.57 19.55
N GLN A 54 12.85 -6.15 19.30
CA GLN A 54 13.20 -5.27 18.17
C GLN A 54 13.04 -5.95 16.80
N LEU A 55 13.06 -7.29 16.74
CA LEU A 55 12.83 -8.07 15.53
C LEU A 55 11.34 -8.33 15.24
N THR A 56 10.43 -7.98 16.16
CA THR A 56 8.99 -8.21 15.98
C THR A 56 8.41 -7.54 14.72
N PRO A 57 8.75 -6.29 14.35
CA PRO A 57 8.27 -5.70 13.10
C PRO A 57 8.69 -6.50 11.86
N TRP A 58 9.92 -7.01 11.85
CA TRP A 58 10.39 -7.88 10.77
C TRP A 58 9.60 -9.19 10.72
N ALA A 59 9.40 -9.86 11.87
CA ALA A 59 8.58 -11.07 11.94
C ALA A 59 7.15 -10.87 11.41
N ARG A 60 6.54 -9.71 11.67
CA ARG A 60 5.23 -9.33 11.10
C ARG A 60 5.30 -9.17 9.58
N MET A 61 6.35 -8.53 9.04
CA MET A 61 6.53 -8.44 7.59
C MET A 61 6.60 -9.82 6.93
N MET A 62 7.33 -10.74 7.55
CA MET A 62 7.46 -12.11 7.05
C MET A 62 6.11 -12.84 7.03
N ARG A 63 5.26 -12.61 8.03
CA ARG A 63 3.88 -13.14 8.07
C ARG A 63 3.00 -12.51 6.99
N ASP A 64 3.10 -11.20 6.75
CA ASP A 64 2.34 -10.53 5.68
C ASP A 64 2.74 -11.07 4.30
N ILE A 65 4.05 -11.27 4.05
CA ILE A 65 4.55 -11.89 2.82
C ILE A 65 4.01 -13.32 2.69
N LEU A 66 3.98 -14.10 3.77
CA LEU A 66 3.39 -15.43 3.74
C LEU A 66 1.90 -15.38 3.35
N GLY A 67 1.11 -14.49 3.96
CA GLY A 67 -0.30 -14.32 3.61
C GLY A 67 -0.51 -13.92 2.14
N MET A 68 0.38 -13.10 1.57
CA MET A 68 0.40 -12.82 0.13
C MET A 68 0.66 -14.09 -0.69
N LEU A 69 1.68 -14.88 -0.33
CA LEU A 69 2.01 -16.10 -1.07
C LEU A 69 0.87 -17.13 -0.99
N GLU A 70 0.22 -17.26 0.16
CA GLU A 70 -0.95 -18.14 0.33
C GLU A 70 -2.14 -17.69 -0.53
N ALA A 71 -2.39 -16.37 -0.59
CA ALA A 71 -3.41 -15.81 -1.48
C ALA A 71 -3.07 -16.05 -2.96
N ALA A 72 -1.80 -15.92 -3.34
CA ALA A 72 -1.34 -16.23 -4.70
C ALA A 72 -1.50 -17.71 -5.05
N HIS A 73 -1.19 -18.62 -4.11
CA HIS A 73 -1.37 -20.07 -4.29
C HIS A 73 -2.85 -20.46 -4.43
N GLY A 74 -3.72 -19.93 -3.58
CA GLY A 74 -5.16 -20.26 -3.62
C GLY A 74 -5.86 -19.86 -4.92
N GLY A 75 -5.27 -18.96 -5.71
CA GLY A 75 -5.75 -18.59 -7.04
C GLY A 75 -5.10 -19.35 -8.20
N ALA A 76 -4.12 -20.21 -7.94
CA ALA A 76 -3.30 -20.86 -8.96
C ALA A 76 -3.64 -22.34 -9.13
N ASP A 77 -3.66 -22.82 -10.38
CA ASP A 77 -3.81 -24.24 -10.72
C ASP A 77 -2.45 -24.97 -10.71
N THR A 78 -1.65 -24.72 -9.68
CA THR A 78 -0.27 -25.23 -9.57
C THR A 78 -0.03 -25.89 -8.22
N GLU A 79 0.50 -27.12 -8.22
CA GLU A 79 0.79 -27.87 -6.99
C GLU A 79 1.99 -27.30 -6.20
N GLU A 80 2.92 -26.59 -6.85
CA GLU A 80 4.11 -26.02 -6.21
C GLU A 80 4.21 -24.50 -6.43
N LEU A 81 3.97 -23.72 -5.36
CA LEU A 81 4.26 -22.28 -5.35
C LEU A 81 5.66 -22.03 -4.77
N SER A 82 6.45 -21.17 -5.43
CA SER A 82 7.67 -20.61 -4.85
C SER A 82 7.75 -19.09 -4.98
N ILE A 83 8.45 -18.47 -4.03
CA ILE A 83 8.88 -17.07 -4.15
C ILE A 83 10.28 -17.04 -4.74
N LYS A 84 10.47 -16.20 -5.75
CA LYS A 84 11.77 -15.94 -6.36
C LYS A 84 12.10 -14.47 -6.26
N VAL A 85 13.22 -14.19 -5.60
CA VAL A 85 13.75 -12.85 -5.53
C VAL A 85 15.23 -12.85 -5.86
N LYS A 86 15.59 -12.07 -6.87
CA LYS A 86 16.95 -11.92 -7.37
C LYS A 86 17.32 -10.45 -7.20
N TRP A 87 18.48 -10.14 -6.64
CA TRP A 87 18.96 -8.76 -6.53
C TRP A 87 20.34 -8.55 -7.11
N ASP A 88 20.53 -7.48 -7.89
CA ASP A 88 21.81 -7.19 -8.57
C ASP A 88 22.98 -6.98 -7.59
N ALA A 89 22.70 -6.59 -6.35
CA ALA A 89 23.72 -6.37 -5.31
C ALA A 89 24.22 -7.66 -4.63
N LEU A 90 23.59 -8.80 -4.90
CA LEU A 90 23.91 -10.09 -4.28
C LEU A 90 24.02 -11.17 -5.36
N ASP A 91 25.14 -11.89 -5.37
CA ASP A 91 25.36 -12.98 -6.33
C ASP A 91 24.38 -14.17 -6.13
N GLU A 92 23.75 -14.27 -4.95
CA GLU A 92 22.84 -15.36 -4.59
C GLU A 92 21.37 -14.96 -4.68
N GLU A 93 20.63 -15.67 -5.53
CA GLU A 93 19.17 -15.61 -5.65
C GLU A 93 18.48 -16.28 -4.44
N LEU A 94 17.42 -15.66 -3.92
CA LEU A 94 16.53 -16.29 -2.95
C LEU A 94 15.37 -16.96 -3.69
N GLN A 95 15.41 -18.29 -3.79
CA GLN A 95 14.27 -19.09 -4.26
C GLN A 95 13.84 -20.06 -3.16
N VAL A 96 12.61 -19.93 -2.68
CA VAL A 96 12.09 -20.72 -1.55
C VAL A 96 10.66 -21.16 -1.88
N SER A 97 10.35 -22.44 -1.67
CA SER A 97 8.98 -22.93 -1.80
C SER A 97 8.07 -22.36 -0.71
N LEU A 98 6.77 -22.31 -0.95
CA LEU A 98 5.80 -21.84 0.03
C LEU A 98 5.93 -22.58 1.37
N ASP A 99 6.09 -23.90 1.36
CA ASP A 99 6.24 -24.70 2.58
C ASP A 99 7.55 -24.42 3.33
N ALA A 100 8.65 -24.23 2.61
CA ALA A 100 9.89 -23.82 3.24
C ALA A 100 9.77 -22.41 3.85
N PHE A 101 9.09 -21.50 3.17
CA PHE A 101 8.82 -20.15 3.68
C PHE A 101 7.91 -20.18 4.92
N ARG A 102 6.85 -21.00 4.93
CA ARG A 102 6.01 -21.26 6.12
C ARG A 102 6.83 -21.71 7.32
N ARG A 103 7.72 -22.69 7.12
CA ARG A 103 8.63 -23.16 8.19
C ARG A 103 9.53 -22.04 8.70
N HIS A 104 10.11 -21.24 7.81
CA HIS A 104 10.93 -20.10 8.23
C HIS A 104 10.13 -19.09 9.06
N VAL A 105 8.91 -18.74 8.62
CA VAL A 105 8.02 -17.84 9.37
C VAL A 105 7.68 -18.43 10.74
N SER A 106 7.38 -19.73 10.82
CA SER A 106 7.12 -20.41 12.10
C SER A 106 8.31 -20.31 13.06
N VAL A 107 9.54 -20.62 12.61
CA VAL A 107 10.77 -20.47 13.41
C VAL A 107 10.92 -19.03 13.94
N ILE A 108 10.74 -18.03 13.07
CA ILE A 108 10.85 -16.62 13.44
C ILE A 108 9.81 -16.26 14.50
N GLN A 109 8.56 -16.66 14.31
CA GLN A 109 7.49 -16.32 15.24
C GLN A 109 7.64 -17.01 16.59
N ASN A 110 8.00 -18.29 16.59
CA ASN A 110 8.26 -19.03 17.82
C ASN A 110 9.40 -18.35 18.60
N ALA A 111 10.47 -17.93 17.93
CA ALA A 111 11.53 -17.15 18.55
C ALA A 111 11.02 -15.82 19.14
N MET A 112 10.20 -15.05 18.42
CA MET A 112 9.63 -13.82 18.97
C MET A 112 8.73 -14.08 20.19
N LEU A 113 7.98 -15.18 20.21
CA LEU A 113 7.13 -15.59 21.32
C LEU A 113 7.93 -16.02 22.56
N THR A 114 9.14 -16.60 22.36
CA THR A 114 10.02 -16.95 23.48
C THR A 114 10.50 -15.73 24.27
N SER A 115 10.60 -14.54 23.65
CA SER A 115 11.08 -13.31 24.30
C SER A 115 10.14 -12.67 25.32
N SER A 116 8.98 -13.27 25.55
CA SER A 116 8.07 -12.84 26.59
C SER A 116 8.53 -13.44 27.93
N GLY A 117 9.36 -12.67 28.67
CA GLY A 117 10.06 -13.08 29.90
C GLY A 117 9.21 -13.42 31.15
N ARG A 118 7.88 -13.53 31.04
CA ARG A 118 7.07 -14.24 32.03
C ARG A 118 6.06 -15.16 31.35
N ALA A 119 5.56 -16.15 32.09
CA ALA A 119 4.46 -17.01 31.66
C ALA A 119 3.13 -16.23 31.70
N TRP A 120 3.08 -15.09 31.01
CA TRP A 120 2.02 -14.09 31.08
C TRP A 120 0.67 -14.61 30.55
N GLY A 121 0.59 -15.81 29.97
CA GLY A 121 -0.69 -16.41 29.52
C GLY A 121 -1.47 -17.07 30.62
N LEU A 122 -0.80 -17.33 31.74
CA LEU A 122 -1.47 -17.63 32.99
C LEU A 122 -2.13 -16.39 33.60
N PHE A 123 -1.95 -15.20 33.01
CA PHE A 123 -2.61 -13.99 33.46
C PHE A 123 -4.05 -13.96 32.95
N ASP A 124 -4.99 -14.31 33.83
CA ASP A 124 -6.40 -14.12 33.55
C ASP A 124 -6.76 -12.63 33.64
N PHE A 125 -6.88 -11.96 32.49
CA PHE A 125 -7.30 -10.56 32.42
C PHE A 125 -8.67 -10.32 33.08
N ASN A 126 -9.52 -11.35 33.22
CA ASN A 126 -10.80 -11.24 33.92
C ASN A 126 -10.63 -11.10 35.44
N ASP A 127 -9.57 -11.68 36.02
CA ASP A 127 -9.27 -11.60 37.45
C ASP A 127 -8.63 -10.26 37.83
N VAL A 128 -7.99 -9.62 36.86
CA VAL A 128 -7.28 -8.35 37.00
C VAL A 128 -8.26 -7.20 36.94
N TYR A 129 -9.25 -7.33 36.05
CA TYR A 129 -10.38 -6.45 36.00
C TYR A 129 -11.16 -6.56 37.33
N PRO A 130 -11.35 -5.46 38.08
CA PRO A 130 -12.12 -5.49 39.33
C PRO A 130 -13.59 -5.76 39.01
N SER A 131 -13.92 -7.04 38.79
CA SER A 131 -15.28 -7.50 38.55
C SER A 131 -16.11 -7.40 39.84
N ASN A 132 -17.41 -7.70 39.74
CA ASN A 132 -18.34 -7.77 40.87
C ASN A 132 -17.88 -8.67 42.05
N LYS A 133 -16.79 -9.43 41.89
CA LYS A 133 -16.20 -10.31 42.89
C LYS A 133 -15.11 -9.64 43.76
N SER A 134 -14.64 -8.44 43.43
CA SER A 134 -13.61 -7.73 44.21
C SER A 134 -14.20 -6.78 45.26
N ASP A 135 -13.46 -6.52 46.35
CA ASP A 135 -13.80 -5.48 47.34
C ASP A 135 -13.71 -4.04 46.79
N LEU A 136 -13.31 -3.90 45.51
CA LEU A 136 -13.37 -2.67 44.71
C LEU A 136 -14.66 -2.68 43.88
N ARG A 137 -15.82 -2.80 44.55
CA ARG A 137 -17.11 -2.96 43.86
C ARG A 137 -17.44 -1.71 43.04
N TYR A 138 -17.99 -1.94 41.84
CA TYR A 138 -18.57 -0.90 40.97
C TYR A 138 -19.57 0.02 41.68
N ALA A 139 -20.28 -0.51 42.68
CA ALA A 139 -21.27 0.25 43.44
C ALA A 139 -20.67 1.39 44.27
N ASP A 140 -19.36 1.36 44.55
CA ASP A 140 -18.67 2.38 45.34
C ASP A 140 -18.19 3.57 44.48
N VAL A 141 -18.40 3.54 43.16
CA VAL A 141 -18.07 4.63 42.23
C VAL A 141 -19.36 5.20 41.62
N PRO A 142 -19.88 6.33 42.14
CA PRO A 142 -21.14 6.91 41.67
C PRO A 142 -21.12 7.20 40.16
N GLY A 143 -22.09 6.67 39.41
CA GLY A 143 -22.31 6.99 37.99
C GLY A 143 -21.75 6.02 36.95
N THR A 144 -21.18 4.88 37.34
CA THR A 144 -20.37 4.02 36.44
C THR A 144 -21.07 2.81 35.81
N SER A 145 -22.40 2.78 35.72
CA SER A 145 -23.14 1.60 35.20
C SER A 145 -22.96 1.31 33.70
N ARG A 146 -22.19 2.12 32.95
CA ARG A 146 -21.83 1.89 31.53
C ARG A 146 -20.34 2.19 31.30
N PHE A 147 -19.49 1.25 31.71
CA PHE A 147 -18.03 1.43 31.80
C PHE A 147 -17.27 1.52 30.47
N GLY A 148 -17.91 1.28 29.32
CA GLY A 148 -17.22 1.42 28.03
C GLY A 148 -16.91 2.88 27.66
N GLN A 149 -17.78 3.83 28.00
CA GLN A 149 -17.59 5.23 27.57
C GLN A 149 -16.93 6.10 28.65
N SER A 150 -17.19 5.84 29.94
CA SER A 150 -16.77 6.75 31.00
C SER A 150 -15.28 6.69 31.34
N SER A 151 -14.60 5.54 31.29
CA SER A 151 -13.17 5.49 31.65
C SER A 151 -12.25 6.07 30.59
N GLU A 152 -12.64 5.97 29.32
CA GLU A 152 -11.85 6.48 28.19
C GLU A 152 -11.75 8.00 28.20
N GLU A 153 -12.80 8.69 28.67
CA GLU A 153 -12.81 10.14 28.83
C GLU A 153 -11.78 10.63 29.87
N HIS A 154 -11.30 9.74 30.76
CA HIS A 154 -10.43 10.11 31.87
C HIS A 154 -8.95 9.74 31.65
N VAL A 155 -8.61 8.96 30.61
CA VAL A 155 -7.21 8.69 30.25
C VAL A 155 -6.60 9.78 29.37
N GLU A 156 -5.28 9.78 29.22
CA GLU A 156 -4.57 10.68 28.29
C GLU A 156 -4.96 10.39 26.83
N GLU A 157 -4.90 11.41 25.97
CA GLU A 157 -5.33 11.29 24.56
C GLU A 157 -4.55 10.21 23.80
N ASP A 158 -3.27 10.03 24.10
CA ASP A 158 -2.44 8.98 23.48
C ASP A 158 -3.00 7.58 23.77
N LEU A 159 -3.37 7.28 25.02
CA LEU A 159 -3.93 5.98 25.40
C LEU A 159 -5.33 5.77 24.80
N ARG A 160 -6.14 6.85 24.74
CA ARG A 160 -7.45 6.83 24.08
C ARG A 160 -7.33 6.61 22.57
N SER A 161 -6.40 7.28 21.93
CA SER A 161 -6.08 7.12 20.50
C SER A 161 -5.65 5.68 20.20
N TRP A 162 -4.75 5.13 21.02
CA TRP A 162 -4.34 3.73 20.92
C TRP A 162 -5.53 2.77 21.05
N LEU A 163 -6.42 2.97 22.02
CA LEU A 163 -7.58 2.11 22.21
C LEU A 163 -8.54 2.13 21.01
N ARG A 164 -8.80 3.31 20.43
CA ARG A 164 -9.58 3.44 19.19
C ARG A 164 -8.93 2.71 18.02
N SER A 165 -7.60 2.85 17.87
CA SER A 165 -6.84 2.13 16.84
C SER A 165 -6.93 0.63 17.04
N LEU A 166 -6.77 0.15 18.27
CA LEU A 166 -6.92 -1.27 18.62
C LEU A 166 -8.30 -1.81 18.24
N TRP A 167 -9.37 -1.08 18.55
CA TRP A 167 -10.72 -1.47 18.19
C TRP A 167 -11.01 -1.43 16.69
N ASN A 168 -10.24 -0.66 15.94
CA ASN A 168 -10.25 -0.64 14.49
C ASN A 168 -9.31 -1.71 13.88
N GLY A 169 -8.76 -2.62 14.70
CA GLY A 169 -7.93 -3.74 14.26
C GLY A 169 -6.43 -3.46 14.23
N VAL A 170 -5.96 -2.31 14.70
CA VAL A 170 -4.53 -2.00 14.77
C VAL A 170 -3.91 -2.64 16.00
N ILE A 171 -3.17 -3.73 15.79
CA ILE A 171 -2.56 -4.52 16.86
C ILE A 171 -1.17 -3.97 17.19
N ASP A 172 -1.14 -2.91 18.00
CA ASP A 172 0.08 -2.25 18.49
C ASP A 172 0.12 -2.22 20.03
N GLY A 173 1.33 -2.04 20.59
CA GLY A 173 1.49 -1.89 22.02
C GLY A 173 0.94 -0.55 22.54
N PRO A 174 0.35 -0.51 23.75
CA PRO A 174 -0.11 0.74 24.36
C PRO A 174 1.03 1.76 24.52
N PRO A 175 0.75 3.08 24.42
CA PRO A 175 1.75 4.12 24.66
C PRO A 175 2.23 4.10 26.12
N PRO A 176 3.39 4.69 26.44
CA PRO A 176 3.78 4.92 27.83
C PRO A 176 2.68 5.68 28.57
N ILE A 177 2.32 5.23 29.77
CA ILE A 177 1.31 5.89 30.58
C ILE A 177 2.01 6.74 31.60
N ARG A 178 1.71 8.04 31.62
CA ARG A 178 2.24 8.97 32.62
C ARG A 178 1.12 9.26 33.59
N LEU A 179 1.21 8.69 34.79
CA LEU A 179 0.26 9.01 35.87
C LEU A 179 0.86 10.04 36.83
N THR A 180 0.01 10.47 37.75
CA THR A 180 0.29 11.37 38.86
C THR A 180 1.40 10.84 39.78
N ALA A 181 2.12 11.75 40.45
CA ALA A 181 3.23 11.66 41.42
C ALA A 181 3.31 10.48 42.45
N ASP A 182 2.94 9.25 42.09
CA ASP A 182 2.98 8.03 42.90
C ASP A 182 3.89 6.98 42.24
N PRO A 183 5.18 6.94 42.60
CA PRO A 183 6.17 6.09 41.94
C PRO A 183 5.87 4.58 42.05
N GLU A 184 5.22 4.15 43.13
CA GLU A 184 4.91 2.74 43.34
C GLU A 184 3.78 2.28 42.42
N PHE A 185 2.73 3.10 42.29
CA PHE A 185 1.64 2.79 41.36
C PHE A 185 2.09 2.87 39.91
N GLU A 186 2.93 3.84 39.56
CA GLU A 186 3.54 3.97 38.23
C GLU A 186 4.36 2.73 37.86
N ALA A 187 5.16 2.19 38.79
CA ALA A 187 5.94 0.97 38.56
C ALA A 187 5.04 -0.24 38.26
N LEU A 188 3.96 -0.41 39.02
CA LEU A 188 2.99 -1.49 38.80
C LEU A 188 2.23 -1.32 37.48
N LEU A 189 1.91 -0.08 37.10
CA LEU A 189 1.24 0.19 35.83
C LEU A 189 2.17 -0.04 34.63
N ALA A 190 3.45 0.32 34.76
CA ALA A 190 4.46 0.00 33.76
C ALA A 190 4.61 -1.53 33.59
N GLU A 191 4.54 -2.27 34.70
CA GLU A 191 4.52 -3.73 34.69
C GLU A 191 3.26 -4.27 33.99
N LEU A 192 2.07 -3.79 34.34
CA LEU A 192 0.81 -4.16 33.65
C LEU A 192 0.86 -3.85 32.16
N ARG A 193 1.38 -2.67 31.80
CA ARG A 193 1.56 -2.26 30.40
C ARG A 193 2.46 -3.25 29.65
N SER A 194 3.54 -3.72 30.28
CA SER A 194 4.42 -4.72 29.67
C SER A 194 3.68 -6.04 29.36
N VAL A 195 2.72 -6.43 30.22
CA VAL A 195 1.84 -7.59 30.00
C VAL A 195 0.97 -7.40 28.77
N VAL A 196 0.30 -6.26 28.69
CA VAL A 196 -0.57 -5.93 27.55
C VAL A 196 0.24 -5.89 26.25
N ILE A 197 1.45 -5.32 26.28
CA ILE A 197 2.35 -5.30 25.13
C ILE A 197 2.73 -6.73 24.70
N SER A 198 3.13 -7.60 25.64
CA SER A 198 3.50 -8.99 25.34
C SER A 198 2.34 -9.74 24.70
N HIS A 199 1.13 -9.61 25.26
CA HIS A 199 -0.08 -10.21 24.67
C HIS A 199 -0.38 -9.64 23.28
N MET A 200 -0.33 -8.31 23.10
CA MET A 200 -0.55 -7.68 21.78
C MET A 200 0.46 -8.14 20.74
N ARG A 201 1.73 -8.39 21.12
CA ARG A 201 2.72 -8.98 20.22
C ARG A 201 2.33 -10.40 19.80
N ALA A 202 1.92 -11.24 20.75
CA ALA A 202 1.47 -12.60 20.45
C ALA A 202 0.28 -12.59 19.47
N VAL A 203 -0.73 -11.76 19.74
CA VAL A 203 -1.87 -11.56 18.83
C VAL A 203 -1.40 -11.08 17.45
N ALA A 204 -0.53 -10.07 17.39
CA ALA A 204 -0.05 -9.51 16.13
C ALA A 204 0.72 -10.53 15.28
N LEU A 205 1.47 -11.43 15.92
CA LEU A 205 2.18 -12.52 15.25
C LEU A 205 1.21 -13.58 14.71
N MET A 206 0.14 -13.90 15.44
CA MET A 206 -0.83 -14.91 15.01
C MET A 206 -1.77 -14.41 13.90
N HIS A 207 -2.27 -13.18 14.02
CA HIS A 207 -3.35 -12.65 13.16
C HIS A 207 -2.89 -11.77 12.00
N GLY A 208 -1.57 -11.56 11.82
CA GLY A 208 -1.03 -10.79 10.69
C GLY A 208 -1.56 -9.34 10.59
N GLY A 209 -1.96 -8.74 11.72
CA GLY A 209 -2.49 -7.37 11.77
C GLY A 209 -3.85 -7.15 11.08
N ARG A 210 -4.57 -8.19 10.64
CA ARG A 210 -5.93 -8.08 10.08
C ARG A 210 -6.94 -8.69 11.05
N SER A 211 -7.88 -7.87 11.53
CA SER A 211 -8.91 -8.28 12.50
C SER A 211 -10.19 -8.85 11.88
N GLN A 212 -10.23 -9.06 10.55
CA GLN A 212 -11.46 -9.49 9.88
C GLN A 212 -11.30 -10.83 9.16
N GLY A 213 -12.06 -11.81 9.68
CA GLY A 213 -12.16 -13.16 9.15
C GLY A 213 -11.39 -14.13 10.03
N ILE A 214 -12.06 -15.19 10.45
CA ILE A 214 -11.43 -16.38 11.03
C ILE A 214 -10.47 -16.92 9.96
N VAL A 215 -9.21 -16.49 10.02
CA VAL A 215 -8.13 -17.15 9.31
C VAL A 215 -7.87 -18.43 10.07
N ASP A 216 -7.80 -19.55 9.36
CA ASP A 216 -7.38 -20.83 9.93
C ASP A 216 -6.15 -20.59 10.80
N THR A 217 -6.32 -20.82 12.10
CA THR A 217 -5.22 -20.69 13.06
C THR A 217 -4.13 -21.63 12.59
N PRO A 218 -2.89 -21.14 12.33
CA PRO A 218 -1.86 -21.99 11.79
C PRO A 218 -1.62 -23.14 12.76
N GLU A 219 -1.80 -24.38 12.31
CA GLU A 219 -1.63 -25.60 13.12
C GLU A 219 -0.20 -25.70 13.71
N ASP A 220 0.75 -24.96 13.13
CA ASP A 220 2.18 -25.03 13.41
C ASP A 220 2.72 -23.92 14.36
N ILE A 221 1.87 -23.09 14.98
CA ILE A 221 2.35 -22.14 16.00
C ILE A 221 2.43 -22.85 17.35
N GLU A 222 3.66 -23.12 17.79
CA GLU A 222 3.93 -23.57 19.15
C GLU A 222 3.85 -22.38 20.09
N LEU A 223 2.69 -22.25 20.73
CA LEU A 223 2.57 -21.34 21.88
C LEU A 223 3.32 -21.92 23.08
N PRO A 224 3.78 -21.06 24.02
CA PRO A 224 4.26 -21.54 25.31
C PRO A 224 3.26 -22.51 25.95
N ASP A 225 3.75 -23.52 26.69
CA ASP A 225 2.98 -24.63 27.27
C ASP A 225 1.71 -24.21 28.05
N GLU A 226 1.59 -22.93 28.42
CA GLU A 226 0.49 -22.36 29.19
C GLU A 226 -0.54 -21.55 28.39
N TRP A 227 -0.44 -21.48 27.05
CA TRP A 227 -1.34 -20.70 26.21
C TRP A 227 -2.01 -21.59 25.15
N THR A 228 -3.31 -21.41 24.92
CA THR A 228 -3.96 -21.91 23.69
C THR A 228 -4.27 -20.76 22.73
N ILE A 229 -4.21 -21.00 21.42
CA ILE A 229 -4.51 -19.98 20.39
C ILE A 229 -5.92 -19.40 20.60
N SER A 230 -6.87 -20.26 21.01
CA SER A 230 -8.24 -19.86 21.32
C SER A 230 -8.30 -18.86 22.48
N GLU A 231 -7.53 -19.06 23.54
CA GLU A 231 -7.54 -18.14 24.69
C GLU A 231 -6.96 -16.77 24.32
N VAL A 232 -5.89 -16.73 23.54
CA VAL A 232 -5.30 -15.45 23.11
C VAL A 232 -6.27 -14.67 22.24
N SER A 233 -6.85 -15.36 21.26
CA SER A 233 -7.76 -14.76 20.31
C SER A 233 -9.01 -14.26 21.01
N ARG A 234 -9.58 -15.07 21.93
CA ARG A 234 -10.74 -14.68 22.75
C ARG A 234 -10.45 -13.44 23.59
N LEU A 235 -9.33 -13.39 24.29
CA LEU A 235 -8.96 -12.23 25.13
C LEU A 235 -8.82 -10.95 24.30
N HIS A 236 -8.29 -11.06 23.09
CA HIS A 236 -8.17 -9.94 22.16
C HIS A 236 -9.52 -9.51 21.58
N GLU A 237 -10.32 -10.45 21.08
CA GLU A 237 -11.65 -10.22 20.48
C GLU A 237 -12.62 -9.62 21.49
N ASP A 238 -12.62 -10.13 22.72
CA ASP A 238 -13.41 -9.61 23.84
C ASP A 238 -12.86 -8.27 24.38
N ARG A 239 -11.73 -7.80 23.82
CA ARG A 239 -11.02 -6.55 24.19
C ARG A 239 -10.53 -6.54 25.64
N LEU A 240 -10.53 -7.69 26.30
CA LEU A 240 -10.22 -7.84 27.72
C LEU A 240 -8.77 -7.51 28.03
N THR A 241 -7.87 -7.60 27.06
CA THR A 241 -6.45 -7.29 27.27
C THR A 241 -6.20 -5.80 27.54
N ALA A 242 -6.97 -4.90 26.90
CA ALA A 242 -6.75 -3.46 27.00
C ALA A 242 -7.47 -2.82 28.20
N LEU A 243 -8.62 -3.38 28.60
CA LEU A 243 -9.51 -2.78 29.59
C LEU A 243 -8.88 -2.61 30.99
N PRO A 244 -8.13 -3.58 31.54
CA PRO A 244 -7.47 -3.39 32.84
C PRO A 244 -6.50 -2.22 32.81
N LEU A 245 -5.72 -2.07 31.74
CA LEU A 245 -4.74 -0.98 31.61
C LEU A 245 -5.42 0.39 31.61
N VAL A 246 -6.51 0.53 30.84
CA VAL A 246 -7.32 1.77 30.79
C VAL A 246 -7.96 2.05 32.16
N TRP A 247 -8.47 1.02 32.84
CA TRP A 247 -9.08 1.17 34.16
C TRP A 247 -8.08 1.69 35.20
N TYR A 248 -6.92 1.04 35.33
CA TYR A 248 -5.90 1.47 36.29
C TYR A 248 -5.31 2.84 35.92
N ALA A 249 -5.18 3.16 34.63
CA ALA A 249 -4.77 4.49 34.18
C ALA A 249 -5.78 5.59 34.57
N ALA A 250 -7.08 5.29 34.53
CA ALA A 250 -8.14 6.23 34.89
C ALA A 250 -8.41 6.30 36.41
N ALA A 251 -8.03 5.27 37.18
CA ALA A 251 -8.38 5.11 38.59
C ALA A 251 -8.07 6.33 39.47
N PRO A 252 -6.90 7.01 39.38
CA PRO A 252 -6.62 8.19 40.20
C PRO A 252 -7.56 9.38 39.97
N LYS A 253 -8.21 9.44 38.80
CA LYS A 253 -9.15 10.52 38.43
C LYS A 253 -10.60 10.15 38.69
N LEU A 254 -10.93 8.86 38.61
CA LEU A 254 -12.30 8.35 38.76
C LEU A 254 -12.69 8.04 40.21
N LEU A 255 -11.70 7.74 41.05
CA LEU A 255 -11.91 7.27 42.41
C LEU A 255 -11.61 8.39 43.42
N ASP A 256 -12.10 8.22 44.66
CA ASP A 256 -11.56 8.90 45.84
C ASP A 256 -10.13 8.39 46.11
N TRP A 257 -9.19 8.83 45.27
CA TRP A 257 -7.84 8.28 45.20
C TRP A 257 -7.13 8.30 46.55
N PRO A 258 -7.12 9.42 47.33
CA PRO A 258 -6.49 9.42 48.65
C PRO A 258 -6.98 8.32 49.59
N ARG A 259 -8.26 7.93 49.48
CA ARG A 259 -8.86 6.89 50.31
C ARG A 259 -8.67 5.47 49.76
N LEU A 260 -8.70 5.31 48.43
CA LEU A 260 -8.74 4.02 47.77
C LEU A 260 -7.38 3.56 47.20
N ARG A 261 -6.38 4.44 47.17
CA ARG A 261 -5.06 4.18 46.58
C ARG A 261 -4.45 2.86 47.04
N ASP A 262 -4.34 2.63 48.35
CA ASP A 262 -3.69 1.41 48.86
C ASP A 262 -4.45 0.13 48.49
N LYS A 263 -5.78 0.18 48.41
CA LYS A 263 -6.58 -0.95 47.95
C LYS A 263 -6.32 -1.26 46.48
N VAL A 264 -6.29 -0.23 45.62
CA VAL A 264 -6.04 -0.36 44.18
C VAL A 264 -4.62 -0.88 43.93
N VAL A 265 -3.62 -0.27 44.56
CA VAL A 265 -2.21 -0.65 44.48
C VAL A 265 -2.01 -2.10 44.96
N ASN A 266 -2.60 -2.47 46.10
CA ASN A 266 -2.46 -3.83 46.61
C ASN A 266 -3.20 -4.87 45.75
N HIS A 267 -4.35 -4.52 45.19
CA HIS A 267 -5.06 -5.38 44.22
C HIS A 267 -4.19 -5.62 42.98
N LEU A 268 -3.71 -4.56 42.32
CA LEU A 268 -2.85 -4.69 41.13
C LEU A 268 -1.59 -5.51 41.42
N ARG A 269 -0.91 -5.22 42.53
CA ARG A 269 0.26 -5.99 42.97
C ARG A 269 -0.06 -7.46 43.18
N THR A 270 -1.18 -7.77 43.81
CA THR A 270 -1.60 -9.15 44.07
C THR A 270 -1.84 -9.90 42.76
N GLN A 271 -2.47 -9.24 41.78
CA GLN A 271 -2.68 -9.82 40.46
C GLN A 271 -1.37 -10.02 39.71
N LEU A 272 -0.46 -9.03 39.71
CA LEU A 272 0.84 -9.15 39.06
C LEU A 272 1.72 -10.25 39.68
N LYS A 273 1.64 -10.46 41.00
CA LYS A 273 2.34 -11.55 41.70
C LYS A 273 1.85 -12.94 41.34
N ARG A 274 0.63 -13.09 40.83
CA ARG A 274 0.10 -14.39 40.37
C ARG A 274 0.76 -14.85 39.08
N ILE A 275 1.41 -13.94 38.36
CA ILE A 275 2.14 -14.28 37.15
C ILE A 275 3.48 -14.83 37.60
N PRO A 276 3.71 -16.15 37.50
CA PRO A 276 4.98 -16.69 37.90
C PRO A 276 6.07 -16.07 37.00
N PRO A 277 7.23 -15.70 37.55
CA PRO A 277 8.38 -15.45 36.71
C PRO A 277 8.57 -16.69 35.85
N ARG A 278 8.77 -16.53 34.54
CA ARG A 278 9.11 -17.67 33.70
C ARG A 278 10.44 -18.16 34.27
N GLN A 279 10.49 -19.41 34.73
CA GLN A 279 11.76 -20.02 35.09
C GLN A 279 12.53 -20.21 33.79
N GLU A 280 13.20 -19.16 33.29
CA GLU A 280 13.90 -19.21 32.02
C GLU A 280 15.29 -19.81 32.21
N LYS A 281 15.55 -20.90 31.48
CA LYS A 281 16.87 -21.06 30.90
C LYS A 281 16.89 -20.13 29.70
N TRP A 282 17.41 -18.90 29.84
CA TRP A 282 17.77 -17.96 28.74
C TRP A 282 18.43 -18.65 27.53
N ILE A 283 19.01 -19.83 27.76
CA ILE A 283 19.42 -20.85 26.77
C ILE A 283 18.35 -21.08 25.68
N LYS A 284 17.06 -21.17 26.01
CA LYS A 284 15.98 -21.35 25.02
C LYS A 284 15.83 -20.12 24.12
N ALA A 285 15.84 -18.91 24.69
CA ALA A 285 15.77 -17.68 23.92
C ALA A 285 17.03 -17.46 23.06
N ALA A 286 18.20 -17.84 23.59
CA ALA A 286 19.45 -17.84 22.83
C ALA A 286 19.39 -18.82 21.65
N GLN A 287 18.96 -20.06 21.89
CA GLN A 287 18.78 -21.07 20.83
C GLN A 287 17.78 -20.58 19.77
N ALA A 288 16.64 -20.03 20.19
CA ALA A 288 15.64 -19.55 19.25
C ALA A 288 16.16 -18.37 18.41
N LEU A 289 17.00 -17.50 18.98
CA LEU A 289 17.69 -16.46 18.22
C LEU A 289 18.70 -17.06 17.24
N GLU A 290 19.51 -18.03 17.66
CA GLU A 290 20.44 -18.76 16.78
C GLU A 290 19.70 -19.41 15.60
N ASP A 291 18.59 -20.10 15.87
CA ASP A 291 17.76 -20.73 14.86
C ASP A 291 17.27 -19.71 13.82
N VAL A 292 16.89 -18.49 14.23
CA VAL A 292 16.51 -17.40 13.33
C VAL A 292 17.70 -16.90 12.51
N LEU A 293 18.85 -16.70 13.14
CA LEU A 293 20.06 -16.20 12.47
C LEU A 293 20.61 -17.19 11.45
N ASP A 294 20.37 -18.49 11.66
CA ASP A 294 20.77 -19.58 10.76
C ASP A 294 19.83 -19.75 9.56
N LEU A 295 18.65 -19.12 9.57
CA LEU A 295 17.74 -19.17 8.43
C LEU A 295 18.39 -18.54 7.18
N PRO A 296 18.30 -19.17 5.99
CA PRO A 296 18.83 -18.61 4.75
C PRO A 296 18.29 -17.20 4.45
N ILE A 297 17.04 -16.94 4.82
CA ILE A 297 16.35 -15.69 4.56
C ILE A 297 16.83 -14.53 5.44
N TRP A 298 17.47 -14.82 6.58
CA TRP A 298 17.97 -13.79 7.50
C TRP A 298 19.00 -12.88 6.82
N ARG A 299 19.85 -13.47 5.99
CA ARG A 299 20.86 -12.74 5.20
C ARG A 299 20.24 -11.83 4.13
N LYS A 300 18.97 -12.05 3.79
CA LYS A 300 18.19 -11.35 2.76
C LYS A 300 17.06 -10.48 3.35
N ARG A 301 17.10 -10.22 4.66
CA ARG A 301 16.00 -9.55 5.39
C ARG A 301 15.73 -8.13 4.92
N HIS A 302 16.77 -7.41 4.51
CA HIS A 302 16.66 -6.02 4.06
C HIS A 302 15.98 -5.94 2.70
N GLU A 303 16.21 -6.95 1.88
CA GLU A 303 15.71 -7.03 0.54
C GLU A 303 14.24 -7.48 0.53
N LEU A 304 13.85 -8.35 1.47
CA LEU A 304 12.46 -8.71 1.75
C LEU A 304 11.59 -7.52 2.18
N TYR A 305 12.18 -6.39 2.60
CA TYR A 305 11.43 -5.16 2.83
C TYR A 305 10.72 -4.65 1.58
N SER A 306 11.39 -4.67 0.42
CA SER A 306 10.76 -4.26 -0.84
C SER A 306 9.58 -5.17 -1.18
N VAL A 307 9.72 -6.49 -1.03
CA VAL A 307 8.65 -7.48 -1.26
C VAL A 307 7.46 -7.21 -0.34
N TRP A 308 7.74 -6.92 0.93
CA TRP A 308 6.71 -6.53 1.89
C TRP A 308 5.99 -5.25 1.46
N VAL A 309 6.70 -4.21 1.00
CA VAL A 309 6.07 -2.99 0.49
C VAL A 309 5.13 -3.28 -0.68
N ALA A 310 5.47 -4.16 -1.61
CA ALA A 310 4.55 -4.59 -2.67
C ALA A 310 3.29 -5.29 -2.12
N THR A 311 3.46 -6.13 -1.08
CA THR A 311 2.33 -6.73 -0.36
C THR A 311 1.40 -5.66 0.19
N GLN A 312 1.98 -4.57 0.74
CA GLN A 312 1.21 -3.44 1.27
C GLN A 312 0.56 -2.60 0.18
N ILE A 313 1.21 -2.39 -0.98
CA ILE A 313 0.59 -1.71 -2.13
C ILE A 313 -0.68 -2.45 -2.54
N ALA A 314 -0.61 -3.78 -2.66
CA ALA A 314 -1.76 -4.59 -3.03
C ALA A 314 -2.88 -4.52 -1.99
N SER A 315 -2.52 -4.65 -0.70
CA SER A 315 -3.43 -4.52 0.44
C SER A 315 -4.14 -3.16 0.47
N PHE A 316 -3.40 -2.06 0.32
CA PHE A 316 -3.95 -0.72 0.37
C PHE A 316 -4.64 -0.27 -0.90
N SER A 317 -4.48 -0.96 -2.03
CA SER A 317 -5.19 -0.60 -3.26
C SER A 317 -6.71 -0.52 -3.06
N GLY A 318 -7.26 -1.34 -2.15
CA GLY A 318 -8.71 -1.50 -1.98
C GLY A 318 -9.39 -2.09 -3.22
N ARG A 319 -8.62 -2.67 -4.15
CA ARG A 319 -9.11 -3.26 -5.40
C ARG A 319 -8.96 -4.78 -5.37
N ALA A 320 -9.90 -5.45 -6.03
CA ALA A 320 -9.71 -6.85 -6.41
C ALA A 320 -8.47 -6.97 -7.30
N HIS A 321 -7.64 -7.96 -7.03
CA HIS A 321 -6.40 -8.17 -7.76
C HIS A 321 -6.00 -9.65 -7.78
N ASP A 322 -5.21 -9.98 -8.80
CA ASP A 322 -4.62 -11.29 -8.99
C ASP A 322 -3.09 -11.15 -8.92
N TRP A 323 -2.44 -12.03 -8.17
CA TRP A 323 -0.98 -12.16 -8.19
C TRP A 323 -0.55 -12.87 -9.47
N ILE A 324 0.49 -12.37 -10.13
CA ILE A 324 0.95 -12.91 -11.41
C ILE A 324 2.05 -13.93 -11.16
N LEU A 325 1.75 -15.19 -11.44
CA LEU A 325 2.68 -16.30 -11.35
C LEU A 325 3.20 -16.66 -12.74
N THR A 326 4.51 -16.87 -12.85
CA THR A 326 5.13 -17.46 -14.03
C THR A 326 5.69 -18.82 -13.64
N ASP A 327 5.16 -19.90 -14.20
CA ASP A 327 5.56 -21.27 -13.89
C ASP A 327 5.51 -21.60 -12.38
N GLY A 328 4.45 -21.18 -11.69
CA GLY A 328 4.29 -21.36 -10.24
C GLY A 328 5.18 -20.45 -9.37
N VAL A 329 5.87 -19.49 -9.99
CA VAL A 329 6.80 -18.58 -9.30
C VAL A 329 6.24 -17.17 -9.24
N LEU A 330 6.13 -16.62 -8.03
CA LEU A 330 5.93 -15.19 -7.83
C LEU A 330 7.31 -14.49 -7.82
N SER A 331 7.59 -13.73 -8.86
CA SER A 331 8.91 -13.12 -9.07
C SER A 331 8.93 -11.63 -8.74
N PHE A 332 9.91 -11.23 -7.95
CA PHE A 332 10.26 -9.83 -7.69
C PHE A 332 11.65 -9.50 -8.27
N SER A 333 11.93 -9.98 -9.48
CA SER A 333 13.26 -9.85 -10.10
C SER A 333 13.43 -8.61 -10.98
N PHE A 334 14.67 -8.08 -11.05
CA PHE A 334 15.15 -6.88 -11.77
C PHE A 334 14.86 -6.82 -13.29
N ALA A 335 14.20 -7.83 -13.85
CA ALA A 335 13.88 -7.88 -15.27
C ALA A 335 12.51 -7.25 -15.62
N GLY A 336 11.95 -6.41 -14.75
CA GLY A 336 10.63 -5.81 -14.98
C GLY A 336 9.49 -6.81 -14.76
N ALA A 337 9.56 -7.61 -13.69
CA ALA A 337 8.56 -8.64 -13.41
C ALA A 337 7.17 -8.03 -13.16
N ASP A 338 6.16 -8.63 -13.77
CA ASP A 338 4.76 -8.33 -13.49
C ASP A 338 4.37 -9.03 -12.17
N VAL A 339 3.99 -8.26 -11.15
CA VAL A 339 3.78 -8.75 -9.79
C VAL A 339 2.30 -9.01 -9.51
N ALA A 340 1.44 -8.04 -9.84
CA ALA A 340 0.01 -8.13 -9.58
C ALA A 340 -0.80 -7.32 -10.60
N ARG A 341 -2.01 -7.80 -10.92
CA ARG A 341 -2.98 -7.11 -11.77
C ARG A 341 -4.20 -6.71 -10.95
N PHE A 342 -4.55 -5.42 -10.97
CA PHE A 342 -5.70 -4.84 -10.27
C PHE A 342 -6.84 -4.56 -11.23
N GLN A 343 -8.07 -4.79 -10.76
CA GLN A 343 -9.29 -4.44 -11.49
C GLN A 343 -9.66 -2.98 -11.22
N LEU A 344 -9.77 -2.18 -12.29
CA LEU A 344 -10.32 -0.83 -12.29
C LEU A 344 -11.67 -0.81 -13.01
N SER A 345 -12.47 0.25 -12.84
CA SER A 345 -13.79 0.36 -13.48
C SER A 345 -13.69 0.48 -15.00
N GLY A 346 -12.62 1.09 -15.52
CA GLY A 346 -12.41 1.32 -16.96
C GLY A 346 -11.26 0.53 -17.58
N GLY A 347 -10.70 -0.46 -16.88
CA GLY A 347 -9.55 -1.24 -17.35
C GLY A 347 -8.85 -1.99 -16.22
N THR A 348 -7.55 -2.25 -16.39
CA THR A 348 -6.72 -2.88 -15.36
C THR A 348 -5.53 -2.00 -15.01
N ALA A 349 -4.95 -2.23 -13.84
CA ALA A 349 -3.63 -1.70 -13.50
C ALA A 349 -2.66 -2.85 -13.23
N LEU A 350 -1.38 -2.63 -13.53
CA LEU A 350 -0.33 -3.63 -13.43
C LEU A 350 0.79 -3.11 -12.55
N LEU A 351 1.01 -3.76 -11.41
CA LEU A 351 2.19 -3.52 -10.57
C LEU A 351 3.37 -4.29 -11.15
N ARG A 352 4.45 -3.58 -11.45
CA ARG A 352 5.72 -4.15 -11.92
C ARG A 352 6.84 -3.80 -10.96
N ALA A 353 7.73 -4.75 -10.74
CA ALA A 353 8.96 -4.57 -9.97
C ALA A 353 10.09 -4.08 -10.89
N GLU A 354 10.83 -3.06 -10.44
CA GLU A 354 12.13 -2.64 -10.99
C GLU A 354 12.11 -2.42 -12.52
N ASN A 355 11.02 -1.85 -13.03
CA ASN A 355 10.87 -1.59 -14.45
C ASN A 355 11.79 -0.45 -14.88
N ARG A 356 12.77 -0.76 -15.73
CA ARG A 356 13.69 0.22 -16.28
C ARG A 356 13.06 0.96 -17.46
N GLU A 357 12.96 2.27 -17.35
CA GLU A 357 12.44 3.15 -18.41
C GLU A 357 13.53 4.08 -18.92
N GLU A 358 13.75 4.06 -20.23
CA GLU A 358 14.68 4.97 -20.89
C GLU A 358 14.13 6.39 -20.89
N THR A 359 15.02 7.36 -20.72
CA THR A 359 14.66 8.78 -20.70
C THR A 359 15.80 9.65 -21.21
N ASP A 360 15.46 10.65 -22.01
CA ASP A 360 16.37 11.70 -22.48
C ASP A 360 16.45 12.87 -21.48
N LEU A 361 15.74 12.78 -20.36
CA LEU A 361 15.72 13.82 -19.33
C LEU A 361 17.08 13.89 -18.61
N GLN A 362 17.47 15.10 -18.23
CA GLN A 362 18.66 15.30 -17.41
C GLN A 362 18.37 14.93 -15.95
N LEU A 363 18.77 13.72 -15.59
CA LEU A 363 18.60 13.17 -14.24
C LEU A 363 19.67 13.68 -13.26
N LYS A 364 19.31 13.83 -11.98
CA LYS A 364 20.17 14.29 -10.89
C LYS A 364 20.95 13.16 -10.22
N GLY A 365 20.42 11.94 -10.23
CA GLY A 365 21.03 10.78 -9.59
C GLY A 365 22.32 10.36 -10.30
N SER A 366 23.43 10.24 -9.58
CA SER A 366 24.73 9.88 -10.16
C SER A 366 24.74 8.52 -10.87
N GLY A 367 23.87 7.59 -10.45
CA GLY A 367 23.70 6.27 -11.05
C GLY A 367 22.69 6.19 -12.20
N ARG A 368 21.93 7.26 -12.47
CA ARG A 368 20.84 7.27 -13.46
C ARG A 368 21.16 8.31 -14.52
N LYS A 369 21.58 7.86 -15.71
CA LYS A 369 22.00 8.76 -16.81
C LYS A 369 21.01 8.78 -17.98
N HIS A 370 20.50 7.62 -18.35
CA HIS A 370 19.64 7.43 -19.52
C HIS A 370 18.37 6.63 -19.21
N ALA A 371 18.17 6.28 -17.94
CA ALA A 371 17.02 5.51 -17.50
C ALA A 371 16.73 5.73 -16.02
N VAL A 372 15.46 5.61 -15.66
CA VAL A 372 15.00 5.45 -14.28
C VAL A 372 14.58 4.00 -14.05
N GLN A 373 14.69 3.53 -12.81
CA GLN A 373 14.30 2.18 -12.43
C GLN A 373 13.82 2.20 -10.97
N PRO A 374 12.59 2.70 -10.71
CA PRO A 374 12.01 2.64 -9.38
C PRO A 374 11.73 1.18 -8.97
N ASP A 375 11.76 0.90 -7.67
CA ASP A 375 11.51 -0.46 -7.15
C ASP A 375 10.13 -0.98 -7.55
N TYR A 376 9.10 -0.13 -7.56
CA TYR A 376 7.77 -0.48 -8.04
C TYR A 376 7.13 0.62 -8.87
N THR A 377 6.43 0.21 -9.92
CA THR A 377 5.54 1.11 -10.68
C THR A 377 4.22 0.42 -10.95
N VAL A 378 3.11 1.12 -10.72
CA VAL A 378 1.77 0.70 -11.12
C VAL A 378 1.39 1.43 -12.39
N TYR A 379 1.26 0.67 -13.47
CA TYR A 379 0.86 1.15 -14.77
C TYR A 379 -0.63 0.95 -14.99
N ARG A 380 -1.29 1.90 -15.63
CA ARG A 380 -2.62 1.68 -16.21
C ARG A 380 -2.49 0.91 -17.52
N GLU A 381 -3.28 -0.14 -17.67
CA GLU A 381 -3.38 -0.88 -18.93
C GLU A 381 -4.69 -0.50 -19.64
N HIS A 382 -4.55 0.01 -20.86
CA HIS A 382 -5.68 0.31 -21.74
C HIS A 382 -5.50 -0.43 -23.06
N ALA A 383 -6.40 -1.38 -23.35
CA ALA A 383 -6.52 -2.04 -24.66
C ALA A 383 -5.18 -2.48 -25.32
N GLY A 384 -4.18 -2.87 -24.53
CA GLY A 384 -2.89 -3.35 -25.01
C GLY A 384 -1.86 -2.29 -25.44
N GLN A 385 -2.12 -0.98 -25.33
CA GLN A 385 -1.10 0.05 -25.64
C GLN A 385 -1.10 1.26 -24.68
N ARG A 386 0.13 1.73 -24.42
CA ARG A 386 0.59 2.79 -23.51
C ARG A 386 0.23 2.59 -22.04
N ARG A 387 1.27 2.19 -21.28
CA ARG A 387 1.27 2.02 -19.83
C ARG A 387 1.61 3.36 -19.16
N ASP A 388 0.62 4.19 -18.90
CA ASP A 388 0.85 5.41 -18.12
C ASP A 388 1.00 5.03 -16.63
N ALA A 389 2.12 5.38 -16.01
CA ALA A 389 2.34 5.18 -14.58
C ALA A 389 1.39 6.05 -13.75
N GLY A 390 0.65 5.44 -12.82
CA GLY A 390 -0.21 6.15 -11.87
C GLY A 390 0.36 6.20 -10.45
N LEU A 391 1.21 5.24 -10.10
CA LEU A 391 1.93 5.19 -8.82
C LEU A 391 3.35 4.69 -9.06
N VAL A 392 4.33 5.35 -8.45
CA VAL A 392 5.73 4.93 -8.41
C VAL A 392 6.15 4.87 -6.94
N VAL A 393 6.76 3.77 -6.52
CA VAL A 393 7.22 3.59 -5.13
C VAL A 393 8.69 3.17 -5.12
N GLU A 394 9.51 3.94 -4.42
CA GLU A 394 10.91 3.64 -4.13
C GLU A 394 11.03 3.18 -2.67
N CYS A 395 11.65 2.02 -2.46
CA CYS A 395 11.83 1.36 -1.18
C CYS A 395 13.28 1.52 -0.70
N LYS A 396 13.45 2.19 0.43
CA LYS A 396 14.75 2.37 1.09
C LYS A 396 14.81 1.65 2.43
N HIS A 397 16.00 1.17 2.79
CA HIS A 397 16.28 0.57 4.09
C HIS A 397 17.62 1.09 4.63
N TYR A 398 17.74 2.42 4.73
CA TYR A 398 18.96 3.07 5.20
C TYR A 398 18.83 3.57 6.64
N ARG A 399 19.91 3.38 7.42
CA ARG A 399 20.04 3.89 8.80
C ARG A 399 20.00 5.41 8.89
N ILE A 400 20.76 6.04 8.00
CA ILE A 400 20.83 7.48 7.84
C ILE A 400 20.40 7.74 6.42
N ALA A 401 19.27 8.43 6.25
CA ALA A 401 18.84 8.87 4.94
C ALA A 401 20.00 9.63 4.29
N ALA A 402 20.57 9.08 3.21
CA ALA A 402 21.49 9.82 2.37
C ALA A 402 20.65 10.89 1.68
N ARG A 403 20.43 12.01 2.37
CA ARG A 403 19.44 13.06 2.02
C ARG A 403 19.46 13.36 0.52
N ARG A 404 20.64 13.62 -0.03
CA ARG A 404 20.85 13.86 -1.47
C ARG A 404 20.41 12.69 -2.36
N SER A 405 20.72 11.45 -1.98
CA SER A 405 20.28 10.26 -2.74
C SER A 405 18.76 10.12 -2.75
N PHE A 406 18.08 10.47 -1.66
CA PHE A 406 16.61 10.37 -1.57
C PHE A 406 15.95 11.50 -2.38
N GLU A 407 16.45 12.73 -2.21
CA GLU A 407 16.02 13.90 -2.98
C GLU A 407 16.22 13.67 -4.49
N HIS A 408 17.38 13.16 -4.90
CA HIS A 408 17.65 12.83 -6.30
C HIS A 408 16.75 11.68 -6.77
N ALA A 409 16.50 10.67 -5.93
CA ALA A 409 15.61 9.54 -6.23
C ALA A 409 14.23 10.03 -6.67
N ILE A 410 13.57 10.75 -5.76
CA ILE A 410 12.25 11.32 -5.96
C ILE A 410 12.22 12.27 -7.15
N TRP A 411 13.21 13.17 -7.26
CA TRP A 411 13.27 14.14 -8.33
C TRP A 411 13.27 13.49 -9.72
N ASP A 412 14.13 12.49 -9.91
CA ASP A 412 14.27 11.80 -11.19
C ASP A 412 13.01 11.03 -11.56
N TYR A 413 12.34 10.40 -10.59
CA TYR A 413 11.09 9.67 -10.83
C TYR A 413 9.90 10.61 -11.10
N THR A 414 9.82 11.73 -10.38
CA THR A 414 8.83 12.78 -10.64
C THR A 414 8.97 13.34 -12.05
N LEU A 415 10.19 13.53 -12.53
CA LEU A 415 10.46 13.98 -13.89
C LEU A 415 10.10 12.91 -14.94
N ALA A 416 10.49 11.66 -14.70
CA ALA A 416 10.23 10.57 -15.64
C ALA A 416 8.75 10.15 -15.70
N HIS A 417 8.01 10.30 -14.61
CA HIS A 417 6.61 9.89 -14.49
C HIS A 417 5.70 11.07 -14.09
N PRO A 418 5.51 12.07 -14.96
CA PRO A 418 4.83 13.33 -14.62
C PRO A 418 3.33 13.18 -14.30
N LYS A 419 2.75 12.00 -14.50
CA LYS A 419 1.35 11.69 -14.15
C LYS A 419 1.23 10.78 -12.93
N ALA A 420 2.34 10.24 -12.43
CA ALA A 420 2.32 9.32 -11.31
C ALA A 420 2.40 10.07 -9.98
N ARG A 421 1.78 9.49 -8.94
CA ARG A 421 2.14 9.82 -7.57
C ARG A 421 3.46 9.10 -7.24
N VAL A 422 4.46 9.83 -6.79
CA VAL A 422 5.81 9.28 -6.52
C VAL A 422 6.05 9.21 -5.03
N LEU A 423 6.19 8.02 -4.49
CA LEU A 423 6.38 7.78 -3.06
C LEU A 423 7.77 7.22 -2.80
N LEU A 424 8.49 7.78 -1.83
CA LEU A 424 9.67 7.15 -1.26
C LEU A 424 9.34 6.66 0.15
N VAL A 425 9.52 5.37 0.39
CA VAL A 425 9.28 4.76 1.70
C VAL A 425 10.59 4.25 2.27
N ASN A 426 10.83 4.52 3.55
CA ASN A 426 12.01 4.03 4.24
C ASN A 426 11.60 3.28 5.52
N TYR A 427 12.27 2.16 5.79
CA TYR A 427 12.00 1.35 6.98
C TYR A 427 12.25 2.12 8.29
N THR A 428 13.25 2.99 8.29
CA THR A 428 13.59 3.87 9.43
C THR A 428 13.15 5.31 9.18
N LYS A 429 13.37 6.19 10.15
CA LYS A 429 13.04 7.62 10.03
C LYS A 429 13.71 8.27 8.83
N ILE A 430 12.95 9.10 8.13
CA ILE A 430 13.46 10.00 7.10
C ILE A 430 13.69 11.36 7.78
N GLY A 431 14.91 11.89 7.67
CA GLY A 431 15.19 13.27 8.06
C GLY A 431 14.53 14.27 7.10
N GLU A 432 14.65 15.56 7.35
CA GLU A 432 14.14 16.57 6.40
C GLU A 432 14.78 16.37 5.02
N ILE A 433 13.95 16.19 3.99
CA ILE A 433 14.34 16.14 2.58
C ILE A 433 13.56 17.21 1.82
N THR A 434 14.18 17.77 0.78
CA THR A 434 13.53 18.73 -0.10
C THR A 434 12.82 18.01 -1.24
N LEU A 435 11.50 18.12 -1.30
CA LEU A 435 10.68 17.53 -2.35
C LEU A 435 10.59 18.47 -3.58
N PRO A 436 10.47 17.93 -4.81
CA PRO A 436 10.24 18.73 -6.00
C PRO A 436 8.93 19.53 -5.91
N SER A 437 8.97 20.79 -6.38
CA SER A 437 7.81 21.71 -6.37
C SER A 437 6.97 21.68 -7.65
N HIS A 438 7.34 20.87 -8.64
CA HIS A 438 6.71 20.91 -9.97
C HIS A 438 6.00 19.59 -10.31
N GLY A 439 4.73 19.70 -10.71
CA GLY A 439 4.07 18.80 -11.67
C GLY A 439 3.55 17.45 -11.19
N THR A 440 4.01 16.91 -10.05
CA THR A 440 3.46 15.66 -9.46
C THR A 440 3.35 15.76 -7.96
N PHE A 441 2.49 14.91 -7.38
CA PHE A 441 2.49 14.69 -5.95
C PHE A 441 3.62 13.72 -5.60
N SER A 442 4.69 14.26 -5.03
CA SER A 442 5.78 13.46 -4.48
C SER A 442 5.78 13.53 -2.96
N GLU A 443 5.90 12.39 -2.28
CA GLU A 443 5.93 12.33 -0.81
C GLU A 443 6.98 11.32 -0.33
N ALA A 444 7.47 11.51 0.89
CA ALA A 444 8.41 10.58 1.50
C ALA A 444 8.01 10.26 2.93
N TYR A 445 8.02 8.97 3.26
CA TYR A 445 7.61 8.45 4.56
C TYR A 445 8.71 7.60 5.16
N GLY A 446 9.16 7.98 6.36
CA GLY A 446 9.99 7.14 7.19
C GLY A 446 9.14 6.27 8.12
N GLU A 447 9.77 5.26 8.71
CA GLU A 447 9.09 4.29 9.58
C GLU A 447 7.91 3.62 8.88
N VAL A 448 8.03 3.33 7.59
CA VAL A 448 7.07 2.50 6.86
C VAL A 448 7.43 1.05 7.17
N ARG A 449 6.83 0.51 8.22
CA ARG A 449 7.02 -0.87 8.72
C ARG A 449 5.82 -1.22 9.60
N PRO A 450 5.62 -2.49 10.00
CA PRO A 450 4.56 -2.82 10.94
C PRO A 450 4.67 -1.98 12.22
N SER A 451 3.54 -1.41 12.65
CA SER A 451 3.44 -0.45 13.78
C SER A 451 4.19 0.88 13.58
N GLY A 452 4.76 1.13 12.41
CA GLY A 452 5.52 2.34 12.12
C GLY A 452 4.63 3.53 11.78
N SER A 453 5.04 4.72 12.20
CA SER A 453 4.25 5.95 12.04
C SER A 453 3.99 6.33 10.57
N GLY A 454 4.87 5.93 9.65
CA GLY A 454 4.73 6.18 8.22
C GLY A 454 3.74 5.26 7.51
N MET A 455 3.26 4.20 8.16
CA MET A 455 2.44 3.17 7.50
C MET A 455 1.06 3.69 7.09
N ALA A 456 0.37 4.40 7.99
CA ALA A 456 -0.95 4.98 7.72
C ALA A 456 -0.94 6.02 6.58
N PRO A 457 -0.08 7.06 6.61
CA PRO A 457 -0.04 8.03 5.51
C PRO A 457 0.41 7.40 4.19
N PHE A 458 1.34 6.44 4.21
CA PHE A 458 1.69 5.67 3.01
C PHE A 458 0.46 4.96 2.40
N GLY A 459 -0.31 4.24 3.22
CA GLY A 459 -1.51 3.54 2.76
C GLY A 459 -2.62 4.48 2.27
N GLU A 460 -2.73 5.69 2.82
CA GLU A 460 -3.62 6.73 2.28
C GLU A 460 -3.22 7.16 0.87
N GLN A 461 -1.93 7.39 0.63
CA GLN A 461 -1.46 7.77 -0.71
C GLN A 461 -1.61 6.68 -1.75
N VAL A 462 -1.38 5.42 -1.36
CA VAL A 462 -1.64 4.28 -2.24
C VAL A 462 -3.13 4.24 -2.61
N ARG A 463 -4.03 4.30 -1.62
CA ARG A 463 -5.49 4.35 -1.87
C ARG A 463 -5.86 5.48 -2.81
N TYR A 464 -5.36 6.68 -2.54
CA TYR A 464 -5.63 7.85 -3.36
C TYR A 464 -5.17 7.66 -4.81
N ALA A 465 -3.97 7.10 -5.03
CA ALA A 465 -3.48 6.83 -6.38
C ALA A 465 -4.42 5.86 -7.14
N PHE A 466 -4.93 4.83 -6.49
CA PHE A 466 -5.91 3.90 -7.08
C PHE A 466 -7.30 4.51 -7.29
N VAL A 467 -7.71 5.52 -6.51
CA VAL A 467 -8.93 6.30 -6.78
C VAL A 467 -8.76 7.13 -8.04
N VAL A 468 -7.67 7.89 -8.15
CA VAL A 468 -7.40 8.73 -9.33
C VAL A 468 -7.26 7.89 -10.60
N MET A 469 -6.53 6.77 -10.54
CA MET A 469 -6.41 5.88 -11.70
C MET A 469 -7.76 5.33 -12.17
N ASP A 470 -8.66 5.02 -11.22
CA ASP A 470 -9.99 4.51 -11.50
C ASP A 470 -10.91 5.60 -12.07
N GLU A 471 -10.88 6.82 -11.53
CA GLU A 471 -11.63 7.97 -12.07
C GLU A 471 -11.18 8.34 -13.47
N ASP A 472 -9.87 8.46 -13.70
CA ASP A 472 -9.32 8.70 -15.03
C ASP A 472 -9.73 7.60 -16.01
N SER A 473 -9.73 6.32 -15.58
CA SER A 473 -10.18 5.22 -16.43
C SER A 473 -11.65 5.35 -16.86
N LYS A 474 -12.51 5.95 -16.02
CA LYS A 474 -13.91 6.27 -16.36
C LYS A 474 -14.01 7.43 -17.34
N VAL A 475 -13.19 8.46 -17.17
CA VAL A 475 -13.16 9.66 -18.04
C VAL A 475 -12.68 9.31 -19.46
N LEU A 476 -11.64 8.47 -19.58
CA LEU A 476 -11.06 8.04 -20.86
C LEU A 476 -11.99 7.09 -21.64
N GLY A 477 -12.96 6.44 -20.96
CA GLY A 477 -13.93 5.53 -21.57
C GLY A 477 -15.16 6.19 -22.17
N GLY A 478 -15.39 7.49 -21.95
CA GLY A 478 -16.65 8.16 -22.31
C GLY A 478 -16.54 9.35 -23.25
N LYS A 479 -15.38 10.02 -23.37
CA LYS A 479 -15.24 11.26 -24.15
C LYS A 479 -14.32 11.12 -25.36
N ALA A 480 -14.64 11.82 -26.43
CA ALA A 480 -13.83 11.90 -27.65
C ALA A 480 -14.08 13.21 -28.40
N SER A 481 -13.18 13.55 -29.33
CA SER A 481 -13.41 14.60 -30.34
C SER A 481 -13.12 14.04 -31.74
N ILE A 482 -13.87 14.54 -32.71
CA ILE A 482 -13.68 14.26 -34.14
C ILE A 482 -13.47 15.61 -34.81
N GLN A 483 -12.33 15.78 -35.46
CA GLN A 483 -11.90 17.04 -36.06
C GLN A 483 -11.68 16.87 -37.55
N LEU A 484 -12.20 17.79 -38.35
CA LEU A 484 -11.91 17.94 -39.77
C LEU A 484 -10.94 19.11 -39.95
N HIS A 485 -9.93 18.96 -40.81
CA HIS A 485 -8.95 20.00 -41.11
C HIS A 485 -8.76 20.14 -42.62
N TRP A 486 -8.76 21.37 -43.15
CA TRP A 486 -8.45 21.67 -44.54
C TRP A 486 -7.85 23.07 -44.72
N ASP A 487 -6.90 23.20 -45.64
CA ASP A 487 -6.13 24.44 -45.83
C ASP A 487 -6.63 25.30 -47.02
N ASP A 488 -7.29 24.69 -47.99
CA ASP A 488 -7.80 25.35 -49.20
C ASP A 488 -9.09 24.69 -49.72
N GLY A 489 -9.65 25.21 -50.81
CA GLY A 489 -10.87 24.67 -51.43
C GLY A 489 -12.15 25.35 -50.96
N GLY A 490 -13.25 24.63 -51.10
CA GLY A 490 -14.59 25.11 -50.76
C GLY A 490 -14.97 24.92 -49.29
N ASP A 491 -16.28 24.95 -49.06
CA ASP A 491 -16.91 24.74 -47.75
C ASP A 491 -17.07 23.24 -47.49
N LEU A 492 -16.48 22.74 -46.40
CA LEU A 492 -16.53 21.34 -46.00
C LEU A 492 -17.22 21.20 -44.64
N ASP A 493 -18.29 20.42 -44.61
CA ASP A 493 -19.01 20.11 -43.37
C ASP A 493 -18.56 18.78 -42.77
N LEU A 494 -18.37 18.75 -41.45
CA LEU A 494 -18.22 17.53 -40.68
C LEU A 494 -19.59 17.00 -40.21
N HIS A 495 -19.89 15.76 -40.57
CA HIS A 495 -21.11 15.06 -40.16
C HIS A 495 -20.76 13.83 -39.32
N VAL A 496 -21.31 13.76 -38.11
CA VAL A 496 -21.12 12.60 -37.21
C VAL A 496 -22.47 11.99 -36.87
N VAL A 497 -22.66 10.73 -37.23
CA VAL A 497 -23.90 9.97 -36.99
C VAL A 497 -23.66 8.92 -35.93
N ARG A 498 -24.35 9.02 -34.79
CA ARG A 498 -24.34 7.99 -33.76
C ARG A 498 -25.40 6.94 -34.05
N ARG A 499 -25.00 5.67 -34.03
CA ARG A 499 -25.87 4.50 -34.18
C ARG A 499 -25.94 3.69 -32.89
N ARG A 500 -27.14 3.55 -32.33
CA ARG A 500 -27.41 2.75 -31.12
C ARG A 500 -28.74 2.00 -31.26
N GLY A 501 -28.71 0.67 -31.12
CA GLY A 501 -29.95 -0.13 -31.14
C GLY A 501 -30.81 0.07 -32.39
N GLY A 502 -30.19 0.34 -33.54
CA GLY A 502 -30.89 0.65 -34.81
C GLY A 502 -31.30 2.11 -34.99
N VAL A 503 -31.24 2.95 -33.95
CA VAL A 503 -31.53 4.39 -34.03
C VAL A 503 -30.28 5.14 -34.50
N ARG A 504 -30.45 6.07 -35.43
CA ARG A 504 -29.41 6.97 -35.94
C ARG A 504 -29.71 8.41 -35.58
N THR A 505 -28.76 9.10 -34.97
CA THR A 505 -28.86 10.53 -34.66
C THR A 505 -27.62 11.25 -35.19
N ALA A 506 -27.82 12.27 -36.01
CA ALA A 506 -26.75 12.99 -36.68
C ALA A 506 -26.48 14.36 -36.03
N VAL A 507 -25.22 14.75 -35.97
CA VAL A 507 -24.75 16.10 -35.68
C VAL A 507 -24.05 16.67 -36.91
N SER A 508 -24.36 17.92 -37.25
CA SER A 508 -23.84 18.68 -38.40
C SER A 508 -24.14 20.18 -38.23
N PHE A 509 -23.79 21.03 -39.20
CA PHE A 509 -24.13 22.46 -39.19
C PHE A 509 -25.64 22.71 -38.96
N SER A 510 -26.50 21.87 -39.53
CA SER A 510 -27.97 21.98 -39.44
C SER A 510 -28.55 21.52 -38.10
N SER A 511 -27.81 20.70 -37.35
CA SER A 511 -28.19 20.22 -36.02
C SER A 511 -26.95 19.98 -35.19
N ARG A 512 -26.58 20.99 -34.39
CA ARG A 512 -25.31 20.98 -33.66
C ARG A 512 -25.28 19.98 -32.50
N GLY A 513 -26.41 19.47 -32.04
CA GLY A 513 -26.48 18.54 -30.91
C GLY A 513 -26.24 19.20 -29.54
N THR A 514 -25.91 18.39 -28.54
CA THR A 514 -25.57 18.82 -27.17
C THR A 514 -24.79 17.72 -26.45
N LEU A 515 -23.88 18.11 -25.54
CA LEU A 515 -23.13 17.16 -24.69
C LEU A 515 -23.92 16.68 -23.47
N PHE A 516 -25.04 17.32 -23.12
CA PHE A 516 -25.75 17.07 -21.86
C PHE A 516 -26.96 16.13 -21.98
N GLY A 517 -27.33 15.75 -23.20
CA GLY A 517 -28.45 14.87 -23.50
C GLY A 517 -28.25 14.20 -24.85
N ASP A 518 -29.17 13.32 -25.25
CA ASP A 518 -29.12 12.69 -26.56
C ASP A 518 -28.95 13.75 -27.68
N PRO A 519 -27.92 13.66 -28.56
CA PRO A 519 -27.10 12.47 -28.84
C PRO A 519 -25.76 12.34 -28.08
N TRP A 520 -25.48 13.20 -27.10
CA TRP A 520 -24.19 13.32 -26.39
C TRP A 520 -23.03 13.72 -27.31
N MET A 521 -23.35 14.42 -28.39
CA MET A 521 -22.41 14.94 -29.37
C MET A 521 -22.74 16.40 -29.64
N GLU A 522 -21.72 17.25 -29.82
CA GLU A 522 -21.89 18.67 -30.11
C GLU A 522 -20.87 19.17 -31.14
N LEU A 523 -21.35 19.76 -32.24
CA LEU A 523 -20.51 20.51 -33.19
C LEU A 523 -20.22 21.90 -32.60
N LYS A 524 -18.95 22.21 -32.36
CA LYS A 524 -18.54 23.48 -31.74
C LYS A 524 -18.87 24.69 -32.60
N GLU A 525 -18.47 24.62 -33.87
CA GLU A 525 -18.57 25.72 -34.81
C GLU A 525 -18.64 25.18 -36.23
N ASP A 526 -19.40 25.89 -37.06
CA ASP A 526 -19.55 25.67 -38.50
C ASP A 526 -18.64 26.66 -39.24
N ARG A 527 -17.73 26.19 -40.09
CA ARG A 527 -16.66 27.00 -40.69
C ARG A 527 -16.71 26.97 -42.21
N GLN A 528 -17.21 28.04 -42.81
CA GLN A 528 -17.55 28.11 -44.25
C GLN A 528 -16.41 28.57 -45.19
N SER A 529 -15.18 28.72 -44.69
CA SER A 529 -14.07 29.28 -45.48
C SER A 529 -12.73 28.70 -45.09
N SER A 530 -11.92 28.29 -46.07
CA SER A 530 -10.55 27.80 -45.85
C SER A 530 -9.54 28.93 -45.58
N PRO A 531 -8.47 28.69 -44.78
CA PRO A 531 -8.17 27.48 -44.02
C PRO A 531 -9.08 27.36 -42.78
N ALA A 532 -9.55 26.16 -42.48
CA ALA A 532 -10.51 25.94 -41.42
C ALA A 532 -10.42 24.54 -40.78
N SER A 533 -11.10 24.42 -39.64
CA SER A 533 -11.30 23.17 -38.94
C SER A 533 -12.64 23.15 -38.24
N GLU A 534 -13.30 22.00 -38.26
CA GLU A 534 -14.53 21.73 -37.51
C GLU A 534 -14.30 20.64 -36.48
N GLU A 535 -14.96 20.75 -35.32
CA GLU A 535 -14.80 19.80 -34.22
C GLU A 535 -16.17 19.39 -33.65
N VAL A 536 -16.41 18.07 -33.63
CA VAL A 536 -17.51 17.46 -32.88
C VAL A 536 -16.96 16.82 -31.61
N ASN A 537 -17.41 17.33 -30.46
CA ASN A 537 -17.17 16.72 -29.16
C ASN A 537 -18.18 15.63 -28.88
N ILE A 538 -17.75 14.58 -28.18
CA ILE A 538 -18.58 13.44 -27.76
C ILE A 538 -18.39 13.26 -26.25
N SER A 539 -19.47 13.28 -25.47
CA SER A 539 -19.42 13.13 -24.00
C SER A 539 -19.76 11.72 -23.51
N LYS A 540 -20.29 10.85 -24.39
CA LYS A 540 -20.59 9.44 -24.12
C LYS A 540 -20.37 8.57 -25.36
N THR A 541 -19.61 7.48 -25.24
CA THR A 541 -19.27 6.56 -26.35
C THR A 541 -19.69 5.11 -26.12
N GLU A 542 -20.26 4.78 -24.97
CA GLU A 542 -20.55 3.41 -24.55
C GLU A 542 -21.70 2.77 -25.35
N GLY A 543 -21.39 1.66 -26.05
CA GLY A 543 -22.36 0.88 -26.82
C GLY A 543 -22.76 1.51 -28.17
N ASP A 544 -22.07 2.56 -28.59
CA ASP A 544 -22.38 3.33 -29.80
C ASP A 544 -21.37 3.04 -30.93
N VAL A 545 -21.85 3.16 -32.18
CA VAL A 545 -20.99 3.24 -33.38
C VAL A 545 -21.19 4.60 -34.02
N PHE A 546 -20.09 5.30 -34.31
CA PHE A 546 -20.10 6.62 -34.91
C PHE A 546 -19.71 6.51 -36.40
N GLU A 547 -20.63 6.85 -37.28
CA GLU A 547 -20.37 6.95 -38.72
C GLU A 547 -19.93 8.39 -39.02
N VAL A 548 -18.74 8.57 -39.57
CA VAL A 548 -18.12 9.88 -39.79
C VAL A 548 -18.09 10.18 -41.29
N TYR A 549 -18.62 11.35 -41.67
CA TYR A 549 -18.68 11.79 -43.06
C TYR A 549 -18.16 13.21 -43.19
N VAL A 550 -17.57 13.50 -44.34
CA VAL A 550 -17.25 14.86 -44.79
C VAL A 550 -18.10 15.17 -46.01
N HIS A 551 -18.70 16.35 -46.04
CA HIS A 551 -19.53 16.82 -47.13
C HIS A 551 -18.92 18.07 -47.75
N ARG A 552 -18.75 18.09 -49.08
CA ARG A 552 -18.44 19.29 -49.83
C ARG A 552 -19.73 20.07 -50.09
N TYR A 553 -20.04 20.99 -49.19
CA TYR A 553 -21.27 21.79 -49.26
C TYR A 553 -21.26 22.74 -50.45
N HIS A 554 -20.12 23.39 -50.69
CA HIS A 554 -19.94 24.32 -51.79
C HIS A 554 -18.49 24.38 -52.26
N GLY A 555 -18.27 24.77 -53.52
CA GLY A 555 -16.93 24.95 -54.09
C GLY A 555 -16.28 23.65 -54.58
N GLU A 556 -14.96 23.65 -54.64
CA GLU A 556 -14.14 22.51 -55.06
C GLU A 556 -13.60 21.76 -53.84
N TRP A 557 -13.23 20.48 -54.01
CA TRP A 557 -12.49 19.80 -52.96
C TRP A 557 -11.12 20.49 -52.75
N PRO A 558 -10.55 20.46 -51.53
CA PRO A 558 -9.22 20.99 -51.29
C PRO A 558 -8.19 20.39 -52.25
N SER A 559 -7.34 21.22 -52.84
CA SER A 559 -6.23 20.75 -53.67
C SER A 559 -5.03 20.32 -52.82
N SER A 560 -4.96 20.84 -51.59
CA SER A 560 -4.08 20.38 -50.52
C SER A 560 -4.67 19.15 -49.81
N GLN A 561 -3.83 18.45 -49.03
CA GLN A 561 -4.27 17.30 -48.26
C GLN A 561 -5.15 17.74 -47.08
N PHE A 562 -6.42 17.34 -47.09
CA PHE A 562 -7.32 17.48 -45.93
C PHE A 562 -7.49 16.14 -45.21
N PHE A 563 -7.89 16.15 -43.93
CA PHE A 563 -8.01 14.92 -43.14
C PHE A 563 -9.00 15.05 -41.98
N VAL A 564 -9.43 13.89 -41.46
CA VAL A 564 -10.21 13.80 -40.23
C VAL A 564 -9.38 13.13 -39.14
N GLU A 565 -9.30 13.77 -37.99
CA GLU A 565 -8.65 13.26 -36.78
C GLU A 565 -9.69 12.85 -35.74
N ILE A 566 -9.58 11.64 -35.21
CA ILE A 566 -10.37 11.18 -34.06
C ILE A 566 -9.43 11.07 -32.86
N GLU A 567 -9.73 11.82 -31.80
CA GLU A 567 -8.99 11.81 -30.54
C GLU A 567 -9.89 11.35 -29.40
N SER A 568 -9.36 10.49 -28.52
CA SER A 568 -10.01 10.10 -27.28
C SER A 568 -8.98 9.82 -26.21
N GLY A 569 -9.45 9.46 -25.02
CA GLY A 569 -8.58 8.94 -23.97
C GLY A 569 -7.74 7.71 -24.36
N ARG A 570 -8.09 7.02 -25.44
CA ARG A 570 -7.38 5.84 -25.95
C ARG A 570 -6.31 6.14 -26.99
N GLY A 571 -6.23 7.37 -27.50
CA GLY A 571 -5.26 7.77 -28.50
C GLY A 571 -5.84 8.63 -29.60
N ARG A 572 -5.10 8.72 -30.71
CA ARG A 572 -5.40 9.57 -31.85
C ARG A 572 -5.28 8.78 -33.15
N LYS A 573 -6.19 9.00 -34.09
CA LYS A 573 -6.17 8.37 -35.43
C LYS A 573 -6.59 9.35 -36.51
N CYS A 574 -5.76 9.48 -37.56
CA CYS A 574 -6.04 10.33 -38.72
C CYS A 574 -6.53 9.48 -39.90
N PHE A 575 -7.47 10.03 -40.66
CA PHE A 575 -8.01 9.46 -41.89
C PHE A 575 -7.83 10.47 -43.01
N PHE A 576 -7.37 9.98 -44.16
CA PHE A 576 -7.16 10.80 -45.35
C PHE A 576 -8.14 10.38 -46.45
N PRO A 577 -8.63 11.32 -47.27
CA PRO A 577 -9.55 11.03 -48.35
C PRO A 577 -8.88 10.11 -49.39
N PRO A 578 -9.65 9.21 -50.04
CA PRO A 578 -9.17 8.49 -51.22
C PRO A 578 -9.04 9.46 -52.41
N ASP A 579 -8.41 9.00 -53.51
CA ASP A 579 -8.30 9.77 -54.75
C ASP A 579 -9.68 10.29 -55.21
N GLU A 580 -9.72 11.56 -55.64
CA GLU A 580 -10.97 12.24 -55.98
C GLU A 580 -11.76 11.48 -57.06
N GLN A 581 -13.03 11.24 -56.78
CA GLN A 581 -13.96 10.69 -57.77
C GLN A 581 -14.80 11.83 -58.37
N PRO A 582 -14.71 12.07 -59.69
CA PRO A 582 -15.45 13.15 -60.33
C PRO A 582 -16.95 13.13 -60.03
N GLY A 583 -17.43 14.23 -59.45
CA GLY A 583 -18.84 14.45 -59.13
C GLY A 583 -19.32 13.81 -57.82
N ALA A 584 -18.42 13.39 -56.94
CA ALA A 584 -18.76 13.02 -55.57
C ALA A 584 -18.71 14.24 -54.63
N ASP A 585 -19.72 14.36 -53.77
CA ASP A 585 -19.86 15.46 -52.81
C ASP A 585 -19.70 14.99 -51.36
N TRP A 586 -19.65 13.67 -51.14
CA TRP A 586 -19.58 13.08 -49.81
C TRP A 586 -18.39 12.13 -49.71
N TRP A 587 -17.71 12.12 -48.57
CA TRP A 587 -16.70 11.12 -48.22
C TRP A 587 -17.14 10.40 -46.94
N HIS A 588 -17.33 9.09 -47.01
CA HIS A 588 -17.49 8.25 -45.81
C HIS A 588 -16.10 7.95 -45.26
N VAL A 589 -15.77 8.56 -44.13
CA VAL A 589 -14.45 8.48 -43.51
C VAL A 589 -14.28 7.13 -42.84
N CYS A 590 -15.11 6.83 -41.85
CA CYS A 590 -15.09 5.57 -41.13
C CYS A 590 -16.36 5.31 -40.32
N ASP A 591 -16.53 4.04 -39.93
CA ASP A 591 -17.35 3.65 -38.80
C ASP A 591 -16.44 3.41 -37.59
N ALA A 592 -16.61 4.19 -36.53
CA ALA A 592 -15.79 4.18 -35.33
C ALA A 592 -16.58 3.62 -34.14
N SER A 593 -16.10 2.52 -33.55
CA SER A 593 -16.43 2.16 -32.18
C SER A 593 -15.36 2.72 -31.28
N ILE A 594 -15.55 3.97 -30.84
CA ILE A 594 -14.54 4.72 -30.08
C ILE A 594 -14.23 4.03 -28.75
N MET A 595 -15.25 3.52 -28.05
CA MET A 595 -15.05 2.75 -26.82
C MET A 595 -14.29 1.44 -27.07
N ALA A 596 -14.40 0.80 -28.24
CA ALA A 596 -13.60 -0.37 -28.57
C ALA A 596 -12.24 -0.02 -29.22
N TRP A 597 -12.02 1.26 -29.52
CA TRP A 597 -10.94 1.76 -30.37
C TRP A 597 -10.81 1.01 -31.71
N ALA A 598 -11.95 0.61 -32.28
CA ALA A 598 -12.04 -0.14 -33.53
C ALA A 598 -12.62 0.74 -34.63
N PHE A 599 -12.02 0.68 -35.83
CA PHE A 599 -12.38 1.53 -36.95
C PHE A 599 -12.48 0.71 -38.22
N THR A 600 -13.57 0.87 -38.96
CA THR A 600 -13.72 0.36 -40.33
C THR A 600 -13.68 1.54 -41.27
N THR A 601 -12.69 1.60 -42.17
CA THR A 601 -12.60 2.67 -43.18
C THR A 601 -13.79 2.61 -44.13
N GLY A 602 -14.38 3.76 -44.45
CA GLY A 602 -15.54 3.84 -45.33
C GLY A 602 -15.23 3.45 -46.77
N SER A 603 -16.28 3.09 -47.52
CA SER A 603 -16.17 2.47 -48.86
C SER A 603 -15.85 3.42 -50.03
N GLY A 604 -15.60 4.71 -49.77
CA GLY A 604 -15.19 5.69 -50.78
C GLY A 604 -16.00 7.00 -50.76
N MET A 605 -15.92 7.75 -51.85
CA MET A 605 -16.69 8.98 -52.04
C MET A 605 -18.06 8.68 -52.68
N HIS A 606 -19.08 9.48 -52.37
CA HIS A 606 -20.48 9.29 -52.77
C HIS A 606 -21.09 10.57 -53.34
N ARG A 607 -22.06 10.46 -54.26
CA ARG A 607 -22.80 11.61 -54.81
C ARG A 607 -23.87 12.17 -53.88
N THR A 608 -24.36 11.36 -52.95
CA THR A 608 -25.47 11.71 -52.06
C THR A 608 -25.17 11.24 -50.64
N ALA A 609 -25.71 11.92 -49.64
CA ALA A 609 -25.59 11.57 -48.23
C ALA A 609 -25.98 10.10 -47.98
N PRO A 610 -25.02 9.21 -47.65
CA PRO A 610 -25.30 7.78 -47.50
C PRO A 610 -26.25 7.47 -46.34
N TYR A 611 -26.26 8.33 -45.31
CA TYR A 611 -27.07 8.14 -44.11
C TYR A 611 -28.49 8.74 -44.21
N LEU A 612 -28.81 9.49 -45.27
CA LEU A 612 -30.18 10.02 -45.52
C LEU A 612 -31.04 9.08 -46.37
N THR A 613 -30.43 8.06 -46.99
CA THR A 613 -31.10 7.20 -47.99
C THR A 613 -31.49 5.82 -47.47
N ARG A 614 -31.36 5.55 -46.16
CA ARG A 614 -31.60 4.24 -45.54
C ARG A 614 -32.46 4.30 -44.30
#